data_AF-A0A167R9M0-F1
#
_entry.id   AF-A0A167R9M0-F1
#
_cell.length_a   1.000
_cell.length_b   1.000
_cell.length_c   1.000
_cell.angle_alpha   90.00
_cell.angle_beta   90.00
_cell.angle_gamma   90.00
#
_symmetry.space_group_name_H-M   'P 1'
#
loop_
_entity.id
_entity.type
_entity.pdbx_description
1 polymer ?
#
loop_
_entity_poly.entity_id
_entity_poly.type
_entity_poly.pdbx_seq_one_letter_code
_entity_poly.pdbx_strand_id
1 'polypeptide(L)'
;MPSLRKFGVKAWIEVDGVKLDEYHVRRDSERGHVECWVASQEGKEFRVKWKCSYKEITRGCLKMDGRVVRRVYGGGELFISYMNVDNSTSARLKFGAVSVAGHGSDDIEEQDPFTAEIGTLQLKVETGIRLTEPESKKSDKSSTVTESNSQEKVNEAPVPDTAKKIGYHRLTAGETFDRRVPHDSRKSVFIADPHEMPWIFTFYYRPKEILEAHNISATISPRFTSGSQPSGKSVLSKLQAEEPPLEIDDTDEALDARLSVLRKEFADLEERLRQHQDKKLKRSASPAAVKKNDLPRCVFGKGEVIDLT
;
A
#
# COMPACT_ATOMS: atom_id res chain seq x y z
N MET A 1 -19.78 0.18 3.38
CA MET A 1 -18.59 0.38 2.52
C MET A 1 -17.36 -0.14 3.23
N PRO A 2 -16.55 -1.02 2.60
CA PRO A 2 -15.32 -1.48 3.21
C PRO A 2 -14.42 -0.26 3.41
N SER A 3 -14.02 -0.05 4.66
CA SER A 3 -12.89 0.80 5.00
C SER A 3 -11.82 -0.20 5.42
N LEU A 4 -10.61 -0.06 4.93
CA LEU A 4 -9.48 -0.92 5.28
C LEU A 4 -9.13 -0.69 6.75
N ARG A 5 -9.92 -1.25 7.67
CA ARG A 5 -9.78 -1.12 9.12
C ARG A 5 -8.69 -2.09 9.58
N LYS A 6 -7.50 -1.57 9.81
CA LYS A 6 -6.53 -2.22 10.71
C LYS A 6 -6.18 -1.19 11.77
N PHE A 7 -6.34 -1.57 13.04
CA PHE A 7 -5.84 -0.80 14.19
C PHE A 7 -6.12 0.71 14.08
N GLY A 8 -7.39 1.07 13.86
CA GLY A 8 -7.82 2.47 13.85
C GLY A 8 -7.50 3.30 12.61
N VAL A 9 -6.64 2.85 11.69
CA VAL A 9 -6.34 3.57 10.44
C VAL A 9 -7.24 3.06 9.31
N LYS A 10 -7.72 3.99 8.49
CA LYS A 10 -8.49 3.73 7.27
C LYS A 10 -7.93 4.58 6.14
N ALA A 11 -7.75 4.00 4.97
CA ALA A 11 -7.41 4.73 3.76
C ALA A 11 -8.38 4.39 2.62
N TRP A 12 -8.61 5.33 1.71
CA TRP A 12 -9.45 5.15 0.53
C TRP A 12 -9.12 6.18 -0.56
N ILE A 13 -9.63 5.94 -1.76
CA ILE A 13 -9.51 6.87 -2.90
C ILE A 13 -10.90 7.45 -3.21
N GLU A 14 -10.96 8.75 -3.45
CA GLU A 14 -12.16 9.45 -3.92
C GLU A 14 -11.93 10.01 -5.32
N VAL A 15 -12.92 9.87 -6.19
CA VAL A 15 -13.03 10.53 -7.50
C VAL A 15 -14.32 11.33 -7.48
N ASP A 16 -14.25 12.62 -7.81
CA ASP A 16 -15.41 13.53 -7.79
C ASP A 16 -16.17 13.53 -6.44
N GLY A 17 -15.44 13.34 -5.32
CA GLY A 17 -16.01 13.25 -3.97
C GLY A 17 -16.70 11.93 -3.64
N VAL A 18 -16.72 10.98 -4.57
CA VAL A 18 -17.27 9.64 -4.38
C VAL A 18 -16.14 8.67 -4.08
N LYS A 19 -16.28 7.94 -2.97
CA LYS A 19 -15.34 6.86 -2.62
C LYS A 19 -15.42 5.75 -3.67
N LEU A 20 -14.27 5.36 -4.23
CA LEU A 20 -14.16 4.24 -5.15
C LEU A 20 -14.40 2.90 -4.47
N ASP A 21 -14.98 1.97 -5.22
CA ASP A 21 -15.11 0.58 -4.80
C ASP A 21 -13.74 -0.12 -4.74
N GLU A 22 -13.58 -0.96 -3.72
CA GLU A 22 -12.37 -1.72 -3.44
C GLU A 22 -12.63 -3.20 -3.79
N TYR A 23 -11.82 -3.76 -4.67
CA TYR A 23 -11.91 -5.15 -5.12
C TYR A 23 -10.74 -5.98 -4.61
N HIS A 24 -10.99 -7.27 -4.37
CA HIS A 24 -9.97 -8.27 -4.02
C HIS A 24 -9.01 -7.79 -2.90
N VAL A 25 -9.59 -7.35 -1.79
CA VAL A 25 -8.85 -6.81 -0.65
C VAL A 25 -8.04 -7.91 0.02
N ARG A 26 -6.72 -7.73 0.11
CA ARG A 26 -5.79 -8.60 0.83
C ARG A 26 -5.22 -7.85 2.04
N ARG A 27 -5.08 -8.55 3.16
CA ARG A 27 -4.57 -7.98 4.41
C ARG A 27 -3.45 -8.86 4.94
N ASP A 28 -2.29 -8.27 5.12
CA ASP A 28 -1.20 -8.85 5.88
C ASP A 28 -1.21 -8.22 7.28
N SER A 29 -1.72 -8.98 8.26
CA SER A 29 -1.83 -8.51 9.64
C SER A 29 -0.46 -8.29 10.30
N GLU A 30 0.55 -9.05 9.90
CA GLU A 30 1.87 -9.06 10.52
C GLU A 30 2.73 -7.89 10.02
N ARG A 31 2.59 -7.52 8.75
CA ARG A 31 3.44 -6.48 8.11
C ARG A 31 2.83 -5.09 8.05
N GLY A 32 1.63 -4.88 8.60
CA GLY A 32 0.97 -3.58 8.47
C GLY A 32 0.47 -3.28 7.06
N HIS A 33 0.43 -4.27 6.16
CA HIS A 33 0.23 -4.06 4.73
C HIS A 33 -1.17 -4.49 4.29
N VAL A 34 -1.83 -3.62 3.53
CA VAL A 34 -3.15 -3.85 2.96
C VAL A 34 -3.11 -3.53 1.48
N GLU A 35 -3.71 -4.39 0.68
CA GLU A 35 -3.74 -4.29 -0.76
C GLU A 35 -5.17 -4.38 -1.28
N CYS A 36 -5.51 -3.60 -2.29
CA CYS A 36 -6.76 -3.76 -3.02
C CYS A 36 -6.66 -3.24 -4.45
N TRP A 37 -7.63 -3.62 -5.27
CA TRP A 37 -7.79 -3.09 -6.62
C TRP A 37 -8.87 -2.01 -6.62
N VAL A 38 -8.68 -0.96 -7.42
CA VAL A 38 -9.66 0.11 -7.61
C VAL A 38 -9.85 0.39 -9.10
N ALA A 39 -11.09 0.69 -9.49
CA ALA A 39 -11.40 1.11 -10.85
C ALA A 39 -10.98 2.57 -11.05
N SER A 40 -10.04 2.79 -11.96
CA SER A 40 -9.59 4.12 -12.39
C SER A 40 -10.30 4.54 -13.68
N GLN A 41 -10.52 5.84 -13.83
CA GLN A 41 -11.15 6.43 -15.01
C GLN A 41 -10.20 7.47 -15.60
N GLU A 42 -9.89 7.35 -16.89
CA GLU A 42 -8.97 8.27 -17.56
C GLU A 42 -9.45 9.73 -17.47
N GLY A 43 -8.51 10.65 -17.26
CA GLY A 43 -8.75 12.08 -17.15
C GLY A 43 -9.37 12.54 -15.83
N LYS A 44 -9.84 11.62 -14.98
CA LYS A 44 -10.49 11.96 -13.71
C LYS A 44 -9.47 12.29 -12.63
N GLU A 45 -9.76 13.38 -11.92
CA GLU A 45 -9.03 13.76 -10.71
C GLU A 45 -9.40 12.85 -9.55
N PHE A 46 -8.42 12.53 -8.72
CA PHE A 46 -8.65 11.74 -7.52
C PHE A 46 -7.93 12.31 -6.31
N ARG A 47 -8.34 11.85 -5.13
CA ARG A 47 -7.74 12.20 -3.85
C ARG A 47 -7.53 10.93 -3.05
N VAL A 48 -6.35 10.78 -2.47
CA VAL A 48 -6.05 9.70 -1.54
C VAL A 48 -6.33 10.24 -0.13
N LYS A 49 -7.28 9.63 0.57
CA LYS A 49 -7.66 10.00 1.93
C LYS A 49 -7.23 8.95 2.93
N TRP A 50 -6.93 9.39 4.14
CA TRP A 50 -6.83 8.50 5.28
C TRP A 50 -7.31 9.17 6.56
N LYS A 51 -7.70 8.33 7.51
CA LYS A 51 -8.16 8.74 8.83
C LYS A 51 -7.63 7.77 9.85
N CYS A 52 -7.04 8.29 10.90
CA CYS A 52 -6.69 7.55 12.11
C CYS A 52 -7.79 7.79 13.16
N SER A 53 -8.23 6.75 13.86
CA SER A 53 -9.21 6.87 14.94
C SER A 53 -8.59 7.36 16.25
N TYR A 54 -7.27 7.24 16.40
CA TYR A 54 -6.56 7.76 17.54
C TYR A 54 -6.43 9.28 17.46
N LYS A 55 -6.28 9.95 18.60
CA LYS A 55 -6.06 11.41 18.68
C LYS A 55 -4.64 11.83 18.22
N GLU A 56 -3.92 10.92 17.57
CA GLU A 56 -2.55 11.09 17.17
C GLU A 56 -2.43 11.86 15.85
N ILE A 57 -1.25 12.44 15.67
CA ILE A 57 -0.85 13.04 14.41
C ILE A 57 -0.33 11.91 13.53
N THR A 58 -0.81 11.85 12.30
CA THR A 58 -0.31 10.90 11.31
C THR A 58 0.44 11.61 10.20
N ARG A 59 1.42 10.94 9.62
CA ARG A 59 2.13 11.33 8.40
C ARG A 59 1.82 10.32 7.30
N GLY A 60 1.14 10.78 6.25
CA GLY A 60 0.97 10.05 5.01
C GLY A 60 2.08 10.37 4.03
N CYS A 61 2.77 9.34 3.53
CA CYS A 61 3.72 9.42 2.43
C CYS A 61 3.10 8.69 1.23
N LEU A 62 2.70 9.44 0.20
CA LEU A 62 2.12 8.90 -1.01
C LEU A 62 3.23 8.64 -2.05
N LYS A 63 3.27 7.41 -2.53
CA LYS A 63 4.01 6.99 -3.71
C LYS A 63 3.07 6.67 -4.85
N MET A 64 3.46 7.07 -6.06
CA MET A 64 2.73 6.90 -7.30
C MET A 64 3.67 6.26 -8.30
N ASP A 65 3.33 5.07 -8.79
CA ASP A 65 4.17 4.31 -9.73
C ASP A 65 5.62 4.18 -9.22
N GLY A 66 5.77 3.93 -7.91
CA GLY A 66 7.05 3.79 -7.20
C GLY A 66 7.78 5.07 -6.80
N ARG A 67 7.34 6.24 -7.27
CA ARG A 67 7.97 7.53 -6.94
C ARG A 67 7.26 8.23 -5.79
N VAL A 68 8.02 8.82 -4.87
CA VAL A 68 7.44 9.60 -3.76
C VAL A 68 6.92 10.93 -4.29
N VAL A 69 5.62 11.17 -4.12
CA VAL A 69 4.98 12.37 -4.66
C VAL A 69 4.77 13.43 -3.60
N ARG A 70 4.27 13.02 -2.42
CA ARG A 70 3.99 13.98 -1.35
C ARG A 70 4.03 13.34 0.02
N ARG A 71 4.43 14.12 1.00
CA ARG A 71 4.27 13.83 2.43
C ARG A 71 3.37 14.89 3.06
N VAL A 72 2.38 14.46 3.83
CA VAL A 72 1.49 15.35 4.57
C VAL A 72 1.29 14.76 5.95
N TYR A 73 1.29 15.61 6.97
CA TYR A 73 0.98 15.19 8.33
C TYR A 73 -0.02 16.11 9.01
N GLY A 74 -0.74 15.58 9.99
CA GLY A 74 -1.78 16.29 10.73
C GLY A 74 -2.63 15.33 11.58
N GLY A 75 -3.60 15.87 12.30
CA GLY A 75 -4.58 15.08 13.04
C GLY A 75 -5.87 14.87 12.24
N GLY A 76 -6.65 13.84 12.61
CA GLY A 76 -7.98 13.61 12.05
C GLY A 76 -7.99 12.97 10.66
N GLU A 77 -8.86 13.47 9.78
CA GLU A 77 -8.93 13.03 8.38
C GLU A 77 -8.01 13.90 7.53
N LEU A 78 -7.12 13.25 6.80
CA LEU A 78 -6.15 13.89 5.92
C LEU A 78 -6.32 13.38 4.50
N PHE A 79 -5.81 14.15 3.55
CA PHE A 79 -5.85 13.78 2.15
C PHE A 79 -4.69 14.38 1.35
N ILE A 80 -4.38 13.73 0.22
CA ILE A 80 -3.47 14.22 -0.80
C ILE A 80 -4.25 14.24 -2.13
N SER A 81 -4.32 15.41 -2.76
CA SER A 81 -5.08 15.64 -4.00
C SER A 81 -4.28 16.40 -5.07
N TYR A 82 -3.02 16.70 -4.77
CA TYR A 82 -2.13 17.42 -5.68
C TYR A 82 -0.67 17.08 -5.37
N MET A 83 0.19 17.41 -6.31
CA MET A 83 1.64 17.34 -6.19
C MET A 83 2.26 18.68 -6.55
N ASN A 84 3.45 18.95 -6.01
CA ASN A 84 4.17 20.17 -6.35
C ASN A 84 4.84 19.98 -7.71
N VAL A 85 4.62 20.92 -8.63
CA VAL A 85 5.34 20.96 -9.92
C VAL A 85 6.60 21.80 -9.75
N ASP A 86 6.50 22.89 -8.99
CA ASP A 86 7.61 23.74 -8.56
C ASP A 86 7.28 24.37 -7.18
N ASN A 87 8.00 25.43 -6.80
CA ASN A 87 7.84 26.10 -5.50
C ASN A 87 6.52 26.87 -5.35
N SER A 88 5.93 27.31 -6.46
CA SER A 88 4.72 28.14 -6.53
C SER A 88 3.53 27.40 -7.13
N THR A 89 3.76 26.37 -7.93
CA THR A 89 2.74 25.73 -8.75
C THR A 89 2.56 24.28 -8.34
N SER A 90 1.30 23.89 -8.23
CA SER A 90 0.89 22.53 -7.90
C SER A 90 -0.02 21.97 -9.00
N ALA A 91 0.01 20.67 -9.25
CA ALA A 91 -0.87 19.99 -10.19
C ALA A 91 -1.78 19.01 -9.47
N ARG A 92 -3.04 18.93 -9.90
CA ARG A 92 -4.01 17.94 -9.40
C ARG A 92 -3.55 16.52 -9.75
N LEU A 93 -3.88 15.55 -8.90
CA LEU A 93 -3.61 14.15 -9.23
C LEU A 93 -4.73 13.64 -10.17
N LYS A 94 -4.37 13.12 -11.33
CA LYS A 94 -5.33 12.50 -12.27
C LYS A 94 -4.85 11.13 -12.75
N PHE A 95 -5.79 10.28 -13.12
CA PHE A 95 -5.48 9.11 -13.94
C PHE A 95 -5.34 9.55 -15.40
N GLY A 96 -4.36 9.04 -16.11
CA GLY A 96 -4.14 9.26 -17.55
C GLY A 96 -3.83 7.96 -18.26
N ALA A 97 -3.86 7.96 -19.60
CA ALA A 97 -3.40 6.82 -20.39
C ALA A 97 -1.88 6.63 -20.27
N VAL A 98 -1.43 5.38 -20.35
CA VAL A 98 -0.01 5.07 -20.55
C VAL A 98 0.35 5.38 -22.01
N SER A 99 1.32 6.26 -22.23
CA SER A 99 1.96 6.43 -23.55
C SER A 99 2.90 5.27 -23.81
N VAL A 100 2.79 4.69 -25.00
CA VAL A 100 3.60 3.54 -25.45
C VAL A 100 4.59 4.07 -26.49
N ALA A 101 5.87 3.73 -26.36
CA ALA A 101 6.88 4.17 -27.32
C ALA A 101 6.63 3.49 -28.68
N GLY A 102 6.58 4.25 -29.78
CA GLY A 102 6.46 3.65 -31.10
C GLY A 102 7.67 2.76 -31.44
N HIS A 103 7.46 1.74 -32.27
CA HIS A 103 8.45 0.74 -32.75
C HIS A 103 9.63 1.29 -33.59
N GLY A 104 10.20 2.45 -33.26
CA GLY A 104 11.29 3.04 -34.05
C GLY A 104 12.40 3.73 -33.23
N SER A 105 12.39 3.60 -31.91
CA SER A 105 13.46 4.14 -31.06
C SER A 105 14.27 2.98 -30.47
N ASP A 106 15.21 2.44 -31.25
CA ASP A 106 16.14 1.38 -30.82
C ASP A 106 17.11 1.85 -29.71
N ASP A 107 17.06 3.12 -29.31
CA ASP A 107 17.98 3.73 -28.34
C ASP A 107 17.43 3.82 -26.89
N ILE A 108 16.26 3.25 -26.57
CA ILE A 108 15.72 3.29 -25.19
C ILE A 108 16.13 2.01 -24.43
N GLU A 109 17.42 1.91 -24.08
CA GLU A 109 17.99 0.71 -23.44
C GLU A 109 18.12 0.79 -21.90
N GLU A 110 17.65 1.86 -21.24
CA GLU A 110 17.59 1.90 -19.78
C GLU A 110 16.16 1.63 -19.29
N GLN A 111 15.94 0.41 -18.79
CA GLN A 111 14.72 0.05 -18.07
C GLN A 111 14.58 0.94 -16.83
N ASP A 112 13.68 1.93 -16.89
CA ASP A 112 13.28 2.68 -15.70
C ASP A 112 12.85 1.65 -14.62
N PRO A 113 13.52 1.57 -13.46
CA PRO A 113 13.21 0.58 -12.43
C PRO A 113 11.77 0.70 -11.92
N PHE A 114 11.15 1.87 -12.10
CA PHE A 114 9.78 2.15 -11.70
C PHE A 114 8.74 1.59 -12.69
N THR A 115 9.17 1.10 -13.86
CA THR A 115 8.26 0.51 -14.87
C THR A 115 7.47 -0.65 -14.29
N ALA A 116 8.06 -1.45 -13.39
CA ALA A 116 7.36 -2.56 -12.70
C ALA A 116 6.22 -2.06 -11.80
N GLU A 117 6.38 -0.88 -11.20
CA GLU A 117 5.43 -0.30 -10.24
C GLU A 117 4.31 0.52 -10.90
N ILE A 118 4.35 0.74 -12.22
CA ILE A 118 3.26 1.42 -12.94
C ILE A 118 1.91 0.75 -12.67
N GLY A 119 0.92 1.55 -12.33
CA GLY A 119 -0.40 1.08 -11.96
C GLY A 119 -0.55 0.83 -10.45
N THR A 120 0.32 1.44 -9.62
CA THR A 120 0.24 1.31 -8.16
C THR A 120 0.23 2.66 -7.46
N LEU A 121 -0.59 2.75 -6.43
CA LEU A 121 -0.66 3.86 -5.49
C LEU A 121 -0.34 3.32 -4.10
N GLN A 122 0.79 3.70 -3.52
CA GLN A 122 1.18 3.24 -2.19
C GLN A 122 1.13 4.40 -1.19
N LEU A 123 0.25 4.29 -0.20
CA LEU A 123 0.18 5.21 0.93
C LEU A 123 0.82 4.55 2.16
N LYS A 124 1.94 5.10 2.61
CA LYS A 124 2.54 4.75 3.90
C LYS A 124 2.06 5.73 4.97
N VAL A 125 1.37 5.26 6.00
CA VAL A 125 0.89 6.08 7.11
C VAL A 125 1.68 5.74 8.37
N GLU A 126 2.34 6.73 8.93
CA GLU A 126 3.09 6.66 10.19
C GLU A 126 2.36 7.49 11.25
N THR A 127 2.34 7.01 12.49
CA THR A 127 1.89 7.75 13.67
C THR A 127 3.08 8.46 14.31
N GLY A 128 2.81 9.52 15.07
CA GLY A 128 3.87 10.25 15.74
C GLY A 128 3.41 11.58 16.35
N ILE A 129 4.39 12.40 16.69
CA ILE A 129 4.19 13.69 17.32
C ILE A 129 4.67 14.83 16.42
N ARG A 130 3.99 15.98 16.52
CA ARG A 130 4.41 17.23 15.87
C ARG A 130 5.14 18.07 16.90
N LEU A 131 6.43 18.27 16.69
CA LEU A 131 7.18 19.29 17.41
C LEU A 131 7.00 20.62 16.67
N THR A 132 6.41 21.58 17.37
CA THR A 132 6.41 22.98 16.91
C THR A 132 7.59 23.62 17.60
N GLU A 133 8.56 24.10 16.83
CA GLU A 133 9.65 24.88 17.43
C GLU A 133 9.03 26.06 18.19
N PRO A 134 9.40 26.30 19.47
CA PRO A 134 9.01 27.52 20.14
C PRO A 134 9.50 28.68 19.30
N GLU A 135 8.72 29.76 19.19
CA GLU A 135 9.07 30.97 18.43
C GLU A 135 10.39 31.55 18.95
N SER A 136 11.52 31.01 18.49
CA SER A 136 12.83 31.51 18.85
C SER A 136 12.98 32.84 18.14
N LYS A 137 13.27 33.87 18.94
CA LYS A 137 13.41 35.26 18.49
C LYS A 137 14.29 35.29 17.24
N LYS A 138 13.70 35.76 16.13
CA LYS A 138 14.29 35.89 14.79
C LYS A 138 15.78 36.17 14.85
N SER A 139 16.61 35.14 14.69
CA SER A 139 18.00 35.35 14.31
C SER A 139 18.00 35.40 12.79
N ASP A 140 18.45 36.51 12.21
CA ASP A 140 18.49 36.80 10.75
C ASP A 140 19.39 35.86 9.92
N LYS A 141 19.74 34.70 10.46
CA LYS A 141 20.45 33.66 9.72
C LYS A 141 19.43 32.89 8.89
N SER A 142 19.25 33.37 7.66
CA SER A 142 18.64 32.66 6.54
C SER A 142 19.18 31.22 6.51
N SER A 143 18.44 30.32 7.14
CA SER A 143 18.75 28.89 7.12
C SER A 143 18.08 28.36 5.87
N THR A 144 18.89 28.17 4.82
CA THR A 144 18.55 27.38 3.64
C THR A 144 18.11 26.00 4.11
N VAL A 145 16.80 25.80 4.24
CA VAL A 145 16.18 24.49 4.46
C VAL A 145 16.40 23.72 3.15
N THR A 146 17.46 22.94 3.12
CA THR A 146 17.69 21.92 2.10
C THR A 146 16.76 20.75 2.42
N GLU A 147 15.44 20.95 2.33
CA GLU A 147 14.59 19.83 1.97
C GLU A 147 15.02 19.47 0.56
N SER A 148 15.73 18.34 0.44
CA SER A 148 16.10 17.71 -0.82
C SER A 148 14.82 17.33 -1.56
N ASN A 149 14.23 18.35 -2.17
CA ASN A 149 13.10 18.33 -3.07
C ASN A 149 13.67 17.85 -4.40
N SER A 150 14.09 16.58 -4.45
CA SER A 150 14.23 15.88 -5.72
C SER A 150 12.81 15.71 -6.26
N GLN A 151 12.25 16.81 -6.77
CA GLN A 151 11.09 16.79 -7.67
C GLN A 151 11.56 16.05 -8.90
N GLU A 152 11.56 14.72 -8.81
CA GLU A 152 11.56 13.90 -9.99
C GLU A 152 10.31 14.27 -10.74
N LYS A 153 10.51 14.99 -11.84
CA LYS A 153 9.46 15.32 -12.80
C LYS A 153 8.69 14.04 -13.04
N VAL A 154 7.39 14.06 -12.76
CA VAL A 154 6.52 12.89 -12.96
C VAL A 154 6.78 12.40 -14.38
N ASN A 155 7.36 11.20 -14.49
CA ASN A 155 7.80 10.70 -15.78
C ASN A 155 6.56 10.57 -16.67
N GLU A 156 6.46 11.43 -17.68
CA GLU A 156 5.58 11.23 -18.83
C GLU A 156 6.30 10.43 -19.93
N ALA A 157 7.49 9.93 -19.61
CA ALA A 157 8.30 9.10 -20.49
C ALA A 157 7.47 7.89 -20.97
N PRO A 158 7.41 7.66 -22.29
CA PRO A 158 6.75 6.49 -22.86
C PRO A 158 7.23 5.20 -22.21
N VAL A 159 6.30 4.29 -21.97
CA VAL A 159 6.60 2.96 -21.42
C VAL A 159 7.01 2.05 -22.57
N PRO A 160 8.10 1.26 -22.43
CA PRO A 160 8.48 0.31 -23.46
C PRO A 160 7.43 -0.80 -23.62
N ASP A 161 7.17 -1.20 -24.87
CA ASP A 161 6.17 -2.23 -25.23
C ASP A 161 6.41 -3.56 -24.51
N THR A 162 7.68 -3.86 -24.22
CA THR A 162 8.13 -5.06 -23.52
C THR A 162 7.54 -5.19 -22.10
N ALA A 163 7.13 -4.07 -21.48
CA ALA A 163 6.52 -4.08 -20.15
C ALA A 163 5.11 -4.69 -20.10
N LYS A 164 4.47 -4.95 -21.26
CA LYS A 164 3.10 -5.53 -21.36
C LYS A 164 2.05 -4.75 -20.55
N LYS A 165 2.24 -3.43 -20.40
CA LYS A 165 1.31 -2.52 -19.71
C LYS A 165 0.37 -1.79 -20.66
N ILE A 166 0.15 -2.35 -21.85
CA ILE A 166 -0.79 -1.80 -22.84
C ILE A 166 -2.19 -1.78 -22.23
N GLY A 167 -2.88 -0.65 -22.35
CA GLY A 167 -4.21 -0.42 -21.78
C GLY A 167 -4.22 -0.08 -20.30
N TYR A 168 -3.07 0.02 -19.63
CA TYR A 168 -3.04 0.45 -18.23
C TYR A 168 -3.22 1.97 -18.14
N HIS A 169 -3.74 2.43 -17.01
CA HIS A 169 -3.66 3.84 -16.67
C HIS A 169 -2.32 4.13 -15.98
N ARG A 170 -1.81 5.35 -16.19
CA ARG A 170 -0.71 5.95 -15.45
C ARG A 170 -1.22 7.13 -14.66
N LEU A 171 -0.49 7.53 -13.64
CA LEU A 171 -0.78 8.76 -12.96
C LEU A 171 -0.07 9.93 -13.65
N THR A 172 -0.80 11.01 -13.87
CA THR A 172 -0.30 12.19 -14.58
C THR A 172 -0.63 13.46 -13.81
N ALA A 173 0.10 14.53 -14.13
CA ALA A 173 -0.17 15.85 -13.59
C ALA A 173 -1.41 16.45 -14.26
N GLY A 174 -2.42 16.77 -13.44
CA GLY A 174 -3.67 17.41 -13.87
C GLY A 174 -3.53 18.91 -14.05
N GLU A 175 -4.65 19.62 -13.91
CA GLU A 175 -4.65 21.08 -13.99
C GLU A 175 -3.71 21.68 -12.94
N THR A 176 -2.85 22.59 -13.39
CA THR A 176 -1.92 23.32 -12.55
C THR A 176 -2.58 24.54 -11.94
N PHE A 177 -2.30 24.81 -10.68
CA PHE A 177 -2.79 25.99 -9.98
C PHE A 177 -1.70 26.63 -9.13
N ASP A 178 -1.75 27.96 -9.03
CA ASP A 178 -0.85 28.72 -8.18
C ASP A 178 -1.21 28.54 -6.70
N ARG A 179 -0.20 28.21 -5.91
CA ARG A 179 -0.33 28.11 -4.46
C ARG A 179 -0.29 29.53 -3.88
N ARG A 180 -1.45 30.18 -3.86
CA ARG A 180 -1.61 31.55 -3.31
C ARG A 180 -1.30 31.69 -1.82
N VAL A 181 -1.12 30.58 -1.09
CA VAL A 181 -0.83 30.62 0.34
C VAL A 181 0.69 30.65 0.53
N PRO A 182 1.26 31.73 1.10
CA PRO A 182 2.63 31.70 1.58
C PRO A 182 2.72 30.50 2.53
N HIS A 183 3.67 29.60 2.29
CA HIS A 183 3.88 28.47 3.19
C HIS A 183 3.98 29.05 4.60
N ASP A 184 3.06 28.68 5.52
CA ASP A 184 3.24 29.02 6.93
C ASP A 184 4.60 28.43 7.29
N SER A 185 5.59 29.31 7.38
CA SER A 185 7.00 28.97 7.46
C SER A 185 7.38 28.48 8.84
N ARG A 186 6.39 28.33 9.75
CA ARG A 186 6.56 27.62 10.99
C ARG A 186 7.09 26.24 10.70
N LYS A 187 8.40 26.09 10.94
CA LYS A 187 9.12 24.83 10.91
C LYS A 187 8.48 23.94 11.98
N SER A 188 7.57 23.08 11.56
CA SER A 188 7.16 21.95 12.39
C SER A 188 7.81 20.69 11.89
N VAL A 189 8.34 19.92 12.83
CA VAL A 189 9.01 18.66 12.57
C VAL A 189 8.08 17.54 13.02
N PHE A 190 7.86 16.58 12.13
CA PHE A 190 7.17 15.34 12.48
C PHE A 190 8.20 14.31 12.92
N ILE A 191 8.02 13.76 14.12
CA ILE A 191 8.80 12.63 14.63
C ILE A 191 7.88 11.42 14.66
N ALA A 192 8.22 10.42 13.84
CA ALA A 192 7.51 9.14 13.81
C ALA A 192 7.74 8.40 15.13
N ASP A 193 6.73 7.69 15.62
CA ASP A 193 6.90 6.78 16.75
C ASP A 193 7.77 5.58 16.32
N PRO A 194 8.92 5.32 16.96
CA PRO A 194 9.80 4.19 16.59
C PRO A 194 9.24 2.82 16.99
N HIS A 195 8.26 2.76 17.89
CA HIS A 195 7.65 1.51 18.36
C HIS A 195 6.44 1.10 17.53
N GLU A 196 5.88 2.01 16.74
CA GLU A 196 4.76 1.71 15.87
C GLU A 196 5.21 1.41 14.44
N MET A 197 4.80 0.25 13.94
CA MET A 197 5.04 -0.12 12.55
C MET A 197 4.13 0.70 11.63
N PRO A 198 4.66 1.25 10.52
CA PRO A 198 3.85 2.01 9.57
C PRO A 198 2.78 1.13 8.91
N TRP A 199 1.64 1.74 8.63
CA TRP A 199 0.58 1.17 7.81
C TRP A 199 0.89 1.39 6.34
N ILE A 200 0.88 0.33 5.54
CA ILE A 200 1.10 0.42 4.09
C ILE A 200 -0.20 0.05 3.39
N PHE A 201 -0.78 0.97 2.63
CA PHE A 201 -1.93 0.73 1.78
C PHE A 201 -1.48 0.76 0.32
N THR A 202 -1.68 -0.32 -0.42
CA THR A 202 -1.35 -0.40 -1.84
C THR A 202 -2.63 -0.55 -2.65
N PHE A 203 -2.96 0.46 -3.45
CA PHE A 203 -4.08 0.45 -4.36
C PHE A 203 -3.56 0.18 -5.77
N TYR A 204 -3.93 -0.98 -6.31
CA TYR A 204 -3.70 -1.33 -7.71
C TYR A 204 -4.82 -0.74 -8.55
N TYR A 205 -4.53 0.23 -9.41
CA TYR A 205 -5.57 0.94 -10.16
C TYR A 205 -5.56 0.54 -11.64
N ARG A 206 -6.72 0.18 -12.19
CA ARG A 206 -6.85 -0.21 -13.61
C ARG A 206 -8.17 0.29 -14.19
N PRO A 207 -8.32 0.42 -15.52
CA PRO A 207 -9.63 0.59 -16.14
C PRO A 207 -10.61 -0.48 -15.65
N LYS A 208 -11.88 -0.12 -15.53
CA LYS A 208 -12.91 -1.04 -15.01
C LYS A 208 -13.05 -2.28 -15.90
N GLU A 209 -12.93 -2.08 -17.20
CA GLU A 209 -13.01 -3.10 -18.24
C GLU A 209 -11.90 -4.15 -18.06
N ILE A 210 -10.70 -3.72 -17.67
CA ILE A 210 -9.57 -4.62 -17.38
C ILE A 210 -9.81 -5.40 -16.08
N LEU A 211 -10.39 -4.76 -15.06
CA LEU A 211 -10.75 -5.46 -13.82
C LEU A 211 -11.84 -6.51 -14.07
N GLU A 212 -12.82 -6.21 -14.93
CA GLU A 212 -13.87 -7.13 -15.36
C GLU A 212 -13.31 -8.30 -16.17
N ALA A 213 -12.47 -8.02 -17.17
CA ALA A 213 -11.82 -9.05 -17.99
C ALA A 213 -10.97 -10.04 -17.16
N HIS A 214 -10.37 -9.57 -16.08
CA HIS A 214 -9.61 -10.41 -15.14
C HIS A 214 -10.47 -11.05 -14.03
N ASN A 215 -11.80 -10.91 -14.07
CA ASN A 215 -12.74 -11.38 -13.05
C ASN A 215 -12.46 -10.82 -11.63
N ILE A 216 -11.77 -9.67 -11.54
CA ILE A 216 -11.46 -9.01 -10.27
C ILE A 216 -12.71 -8.30 -9.72
N SER A 217 -13.49 -7.65 -10.60
CA SER A 217 -14.69 -6.89 -10.21
C SER A 217 -15.94 -7.74 -9.99
N ALA A 218 -16.04 -8.91 -10.63
CA ALA A 218 -17.13 -9.87 -10.43
C ALA A 218 -17.14 -10.42 -8.99
N THR A 219 -15.97 -10.44 -8.35
CA THR A 219 -15.82 -10.68 -6.92
C THR A 219 -16.18 -9.40 -6.17
N ILE A 220 -17.45 -9.00 -6.22
CA ILE A 220 -17.98 -8.08 -5.23
C ILE A 220 -17.77 -8.78 -3.90
N SER A 221 -16.76 -8.32 -3.15
CA SER A 221 -16.41 -8.88 -1.86
C SER A 221 -17.70 -9.05 -1.07
N PRO A 222 -18.01 -10.25 -0.55
CA PRO A 222 -19.29 -10.53 0.10
C PRO A 222 -19.54 -9.39 1.07
N ARG A 223 -20.68 -8.71 0.87
CA ARG A 223 -21.07 -7.57 1.69
C ARG A 223 -21.03 -8.05 3.13
N PHE A 224 -19.94 -7.74 3.84
CA PHE A 224 -19.91 -7.85 5.30
C PHE A 224 -20.90 -6.80 5.76
N THR A 225 -22.15 -7.22 5.93
CA THR A 225 -23.22 -6.49 6.57
C THR A 225 -22.80 -6.28 8.02
N SER A 226 -21.97 -5.26 8.24
CA SER A 226 -21.87 -4.65 9.57
C SER A 226 -23.27 -4.15 9.89
N GLY A 227 -23.96 -4.88 10.76
CA GLY A 227 -25.38 -4.70 11.05
C GLY A 227 -25.73 -3.24 11.34
N SER A 228 -26.36 -2.59 10.36
CA SER A 228 -27.39 -1.62 10.66
C SER A 228 -28.70 -2.40 10.59
N GLN A 229 -29.30 -2.69 11.74
CA GLN A 229 -30.68 -3.17 11.80
C GLN A 229 -31.59 -2.21 11.02
N PRO A 230 -32.37 -2.69 10.04
CA PRO A 230 -33.63 -2.07 9.70
C PRO A 230 -34.73 -2.83 10.44
N SER A 231 -35.38 -2.15 11.39
CA SER A 231 -36.69 -2.56 11.90
C SER A 231 -37.69 -2.58 10.74
N GLY A 232 -37.90 -3.74 10.15
CA GLY A 232 -38.83 -3.92 9.04
C GLY A 232 -39.31 -5.36 9.00
N LYS A 233 -40.50 -5.60 9.56
CA LYS A 233 -41.18 -6.90 9.61
C LYS A 233 -41.33 -7.47 8.19
N SER A 234 -40.74 -8.63 7.91
CA SER A 234 -41.14 -9.46 6.78
C SER A 234 -40.86 -10.95 7.05
N VAL A 235 -41.91 -11.59 7.56
CA VAL A 235 -42.47 -12.91 7.22
C VAL A 235 -41.62 -13.87 6.35
N LEU A 236 -41.17 -14.96 7.01
CA LEU A 236 -41.17 -16.39 6.60
C LEU A 236 -40.21 -16.92 5.50
N SER A 237 -39.28 -17.77 5.94
CA SER A 237 -38.94 -19.14 5.44
C SER A 237 -37.58 -19.55 6.01
N LYS A 238 -37.49 -20.18 7.18
CA LYS A 238 -37.69 -21.62 7.50
C LYS A 238 -36.80 -22.59 6.70
N LEU A 239 -35.51 -22.61 7.02
CA LEU A 239 -34.64 -23.81 7.00
C LEU A 239 -33.61 -23.65 8.14
N GLN A 240 -33.94 -24.24 9.30
CA GLN A 240 -33.08 -24.31 10.48
C GLN A 240 -32.12 -25.50 10.33
N ALA A 241 -30.81 -25.22 10.29
CA ALA A 241 -29.82 -26.09 10.90
C ALA A 241 -29.56 -25.51 12.28
N GLU A 242 -29.96 -26.24 13.33
CA GLU A 242 -29.74 -25.82 14.70
C GLU A 242 -28.27 -26.02 15.07
N GLU A 243 -27.50 -24.93 15.02
CA GLU A 243 -26.39 -24.77 15.96
C GLU A 243 -26.99 -24.37 17.30
N PRO A 244 -26.65 -25.06 18.40
CA PRO A 244 -27.16 -24.73 19.72
C PRO A 244 -26.74 -23.28 20.07
N PRO A 245 -27.66 -22.45 20.57
CA PRO A 245 -27.33 -21.12 21.03
C PRO A 245 -26.32 -21.23 22.16
N LEU A 246 -25.11 -20.72 21.91
CA LEU A 246 -24.12 -20.49 22.95
C LEU A 246 -24.61 -19.30 23.77
N GLU A 247 -25.39 -19.58 24.82
CA GLU A 247 -25.59 -18.65 25.92
C GLU A 247 -24.22 -18.37 26.52
N ILE A 248 -23.72 -17.15 26.30
CA ILE A 248 -22.49 -16.67 26.91
C ILE A 248 -22.86 -16.30 28.34
N ASP A 249 -22.73 -17.28 29.23
CA ASP A 249 -22.81 -17.04 30.66
C ASP A 249 -21.48 -16.36 31.08
N ASP A 250 -21.51 -15.03 31.23
CA ASP A 250 -20.37 -14.19 31.63
C ASP A 250 -20.05 -14.34 33.13
N THR A 251 -20.11 -15.56 33.65
CA THR A 251 -19.66 -15.87 35.01
C THR A 251 -18.14 -16.01 35.01
N ASP A 252 -17.48 -15.44 36.02
CA ASP A 252 -16.01 -15.50 36.16
C ASP A 252 -15.49 -16.95 36.15
N GLU A 253 -16.30 -17.91 36.59
CA GLU A 253 -15.99 -19.34 36.60
C GLU A 253 -15.94 -19.96 35.19
N ALA A 254 -16.80 -19.52 34.26
CA ALA A 254 -16.76 -19.97 32.87
C ALA A 254 -15.54 -19.42 32.12
N LEU A 255 -15.10 -18.20 32.46
CA LEU A 255 -13.88 -17.60 31.91
C LEU A 255 -12.63 -18.33 32.39
N ASP A 256 -12.55 -18.70 33.67
CA ASP A 256 -11.43 -19.46 34.22
C ASP A 256 -11.33 -20.88 33.62
N ALA A 257 -12.47 -21.55 33.41
CA ALA A 257 -12.51 -22.82 32.71
C ALA A 257 -11.96 -22.70 31.28
N ARG A 258 -12.38 -21.65 30.54
CA ARG A 258 -11.88 -21.40 29.18
C ARG A 258 -10.40 -21.06 29.13
N LEU A 259 -9.90 -20.27 30.09
CA LEU A 259 -8.47 -19.96 30.22
C LEU A 259 -7.64 -21.22 30.52
N SER A 260 -8.18 -22.16 31.30
CA SER A 260 -7.50 -23.44 31.58
C SER A 260 -7.33 -24.29 30.32
N VAL A 261 -8.35 -24.34 29.46
CA VAL A 261 -8.32 -25.06 28.18
C VAL A 261 -7.29 -24.44 27.25
N LEU A 262 -7.32 -23.11 27.10
CA LEU A 262 -6.36 -22.38 26.25
C LEU A 262 -4.91 -22.58 26.71
N ARG A 263 -4.64 -22.53 28.02
CA ARG A 263 -3.28 -22.80 28.56
C ARG A 263 -2.79 -24.20 28.22
N LYS A 264 -3.68 -25.20 28.24
CA LYS A 264 -3.35 -26.58 27.87
C LYS A 264 -3.05 -26.71 26.37
N GLU A 265 -3.83 -26.04 25.52
CA GLU A 265 -3.59 -26.02 24.07
C GLU A 265 -2.26 -25.34 23.72
N PHE A 266 -1.91 -24.25 24.42
CA PHE A 266 -0.61 -23.59 24.25
C PHE A 266 0.56 -24.51 24.61
N ALA A 267 0.47 -25.26 25.70
CA ALA A 267 1.50 -26.23 26.09
C ALA A 267 1.68 -27.36 25.05
N ASP A 268 0.58 -27.88 24.49
CA ASP A 268 0.65 -28.91 23.43
C ASP A 268 1.29 -28.37 22.14
N LEU A 269 0.99 -27.11 21.77
CA LEU A 269 1.60 -26.45 20.61
C LEU A 269 3.11 -26.21 20.79
N GLU A 270 3.55 -25.75 21.97
CA GLU A 270 4.97 -25.58 22.27
C GLU A 270 5.74 -26.91 22.19
N GLU A 271 5.14 -28.00 22.68
CA GLU A 271 5.74 -29.32 22.59
C GLU A 271 5.87 -29.79 21.13
N ARG A 272 4.84 -29.59 20.30
CA ARG A 272 4.90 -29.91 18.86
C ARG A 272 5.98 -29.14 18.13
N LEU A 273 6.17 -27.86 18.44
CA LEU A 273 7.24 -27.05 17.86
C LEU A 273 8.62 -27.58 18.24
N ARG A 274 8.82 -27.97 19.51
CA ARG A 274 10.07 -28.57 20.00
C ARG A 274 10.38 -29.88 19.28
N GLN A 275 9.39 -30.76 19.14
CA GLN A 275 9.54 -32.01 18.37
C GLN A 275 9.89 -31.77 16.89
N HIS A 276 9.35 -30.71 16.29
CA HIS A 276 9.67 -30.34 14.91
C HIS A 276 11.12 -29.84 14.74
N GLN A 277 11.63 -29.09 15.72
CA GLN A 277 13.02 -28.62 15.72
C GLN A 277 14.01 -29.79 15.86
N ASP A 278 13.75 -30.74 16.76
CA ASP A 278 14.59 -31.93 16.93
C ASP A 278 14.63 -32.81 15.67
N LYS A 279 13.49 -32.94 14.97
CA LYS A 279 13.43 -33.64 13.67
C LYS A 279 14.24 -32.93 12.59
N LYS A 280 14.32 -31.60 12.61
CA LYS A 280 15.10 -30.81 11.64
C LYS A 280 16.61 -31.02 11.85
N LEU A 281 17.07 -31.04 13.11
CA LEU A 281 18.47 -31.28 13.46
C LEU A 281 18.92 -32.71 13.10
N LYS A 282 18.05 -33.72 13.30
CA LYS A 282 18.36 -35.11 12.90
C LYS A 282 18.45 -35.28 11.38
N ARG A 283 17.66 -34.53 10.59
CA ARG A 283 17.70 -34.59 9.12
C ARG A 283 18.94 -33.94 8.51
N SER A 284 19.57 -32.97 9.19
CA SER A 284 20.81 -32.34 8.72
C SER A 284 22.09 -33.09 9.10
N ALA A 285 22.01 -34.07 10.00
CA ALA A 285 23.18 -34.84 10.45
C ALA A 285 23.53 -36.04 9.56
N SER A 286 22.68 -36.39 8.58
CA SER A 286 23.02 -37.40 7.58
C SER A 286 23.97 -36.78 6.54
N PRO A 287 25.21 -37.26 6.39
CA PRO A 287 26.11 -36.74 5.36
C PRO A 287 25.49 -37.00 3.99
N ALA A 288 25.04 -35.93 3.34
CA ALA A 288 24.60 -35.98 1.96
C ALA A 288 25.80 -36.40 1.10
N ALA A 289 25.76 -37.64 0.60
CA ALA A 289 26.67 -38.09 -0.44
C ALA A 289 26.43 -37.23 -1.68
N VAL A 290 27.18 -36.14 -1.80
CA VAL A 290 27.18 -35.25 -2.96
C VAL A 290 27.73 -36.05 -4.14
N LYS A 291 26.82 -36.54 -5.00
CA LYS A 291 27.18 -36.95 -6.36
C LYS A 291 27.69 -35.70 -7.08
N LYS A 292 29.02 -35.60 -7.22
CA LYS A 292 29.67 -34.69 -8.16
C LYS A 292 29.17 -35.04 -9.56
N ASN A 293 28.28 -34.21 -10.11
CA ASN A 293 28.07 -34.17 -11.54
C ASN A 293 29.16 -33.26 -12.11
N ASP A 294 30.08 -33.85 -12.85
CA ASP A 294 31.08 -33.16 -13.64
C ASP A 294 30.38 -32.33 -14.72
N LEU A 295 30.22 -31.03 -14.46
CA LEU A 295 29.84 -30.09 -15.50
C LEU A 295 31.06 -29.84 -16.40
N PRO A 296 30.91 -29.90 -17.74
CA PRO A 296 32.00 -29.63 -18.66
C PRO A 296 32.49 -28.20 -18.49
N ARG A 297 33.78 -28.09 -18.22
CA ARG A 297 34.54 -26.85 -18.10
C ARG A 297 34.47 -26.13 -19.46
N CYS A 298 33.63 -25.11 -19.56
CA CYS A 298 33.66 -24.21 -20.72
C CYS A 298 34.91 -23.34 -20.60
N VAL A 299 35.94 -23.70 -21.36
CA VAL A 299 37.19 -22.97 -21.50
C VAL A 299 36.96 -21.90 -22.56
N PHE A 300 36.59 -20.69 -22.16
CA PHE A 300 36.76 -19.53 -23.03
C PHE A 300 38.24 -19.19 -23.07
N GLY A 301 38.87 -19.44 -24.23
CA GLY A 301 40.24 -19.03 -24.48
C GLY A 301 40.34 -17.50 -24.47
N LYS A 302 41.26 -16.95 -23.68
CA LYS A 302 41.64 -15.53 -23.75
C LYS A 302 42.12 -15.23 -25.17
N GLY A 303 41.36 -14.43 -25.93
CA GLY A 303 41.82 -13.84 -27.20
C GLY A 303 40.82 -13.80 -28.35
N GLU A 304 39.57 -14.24 -28.18
CA GLU A 304 38.60 -14.21 -29.27
C GLU A 304 38.03 -12.78 -29.44
N VAL A 305 38.52 -12.10 -30.48
CA VAL A 305 37.99 -10.82 -30.97
C VAL A 305 36.84 -11.16 -31.91
N ILE A 306 35.61 -10.83 -31.49
CA ILE A 306 34.42 -10.99 -32.32
C ILE A 306 34.32 -9.74 -33.18
N ASP A 307 34.58 -9.90 -34.48
CA ASP A 307 34.39 -8.84 -35.47
C ASP A 307 32.90 -8.79 -35.85
N LEU A 308 32.29 -7.62 -35.68
CA LEU A 308 30.89 -7.36 -36.05
C LEU A 308 30.89 -6.43 -37.27
N THR A 309 30.70 -7.03 -38.43
CA THR A 309 30.35 -6.35 -39.70
C THR A 309 28.97 -6.76 -40.15
#